data_AF-F3BC13-F1
#
_entry.id   AF-F3BC13-F1
#
_cell.length_a   1.000
_cell.length_b   1.000
_cell.length_c   1.000
_cell.angle_alpha   90.00
_cell.angle_beta   90.00
_cell.angle_gamma   90.00
#
_symmetry.space_group_name_H-M   'P 1'
#
loop_
_entity.id
_entity.type
_entity.pdbx_description
1 polymer ?
#
loop_
_entity_poly.entity_id
_entity_poly.type
_entity_poly.pdbx_seq_one_letter_code
_entity_poly.pdbx_strand_id
1 'polypeptide(L)' 'MNFYDKKFRKIVSGVILVIIVAMLATSVLPYIM' A
#
# COMPACT_ATOMS: atom_id res chain seq x y z
N MET A 1 -12.94 14.24 -5.53
CA MET A 1 -11.94 14.38 -4.45
C MET A 1 -10.76 15.14 -5.00
N ASN A 2 -10.31 16.19 -4.31
CA ASN A 2 -9.20 16.98 -4.83
C ASN A 2 -7.89 16.21 -4.59
N PHE A 3 -7.25 15.73 -5.66
CA PHE A 3 -6.04 14.91 -5.59
C PHE A 3 -4.86 15.63 -4.89
N TYR A 4 -4.88 16.97 -4.90
CA TYR A 4 -3.87 17.79 -4.24
C TYR A 4 -4.15 18.04 -2.75
N ASP A 5 -5.28 17.60 -2.22
CA ASP A 5 -5.61 17.80 -0.82
C ASP A 5 -4.59 17.10 0.09
N LYS A 6 -4.11 17.81 1.11
CA LYS A 6 -3.06 17.33 2.00
C LYS A 6 -3.52 16.08 2.77
N LYS A 7 -4.82 15.96 3.06
CA LYS A 7 -5.42 14.77 3.68
C LYS A 7 -5.46 13.60 2.70
N PHE A 8 -5.89 13.85 1.46
CA PHE A 8 -5.96 12.82 0.43
C PHE A 8 -4.57 12.22 0.14
N ARG A 9 -3.53 13.06 0.01
CA ARG A 9 -2.15 12.60 -0.18
C ARG A 9 -1.65 11.70 0.95
N LYS A 10 -1.97 12.04 2.21
CA LYS A 10 -1.63 11.20 3.37
C LYS A 10 -2.30 9.83 3.31
N ILE A 11 -3.58 9.79 2.95
CA ILE A 11 -4.35 8.55 2.82
C ILE A 11 -3.76 7.70 1.69
N VAL A 12 -3.54 8.29 0.51
CA VAL A 12 -2.99 7.58 -0.65
C VAL A 12 -1.59 7.04 -0.37
N SER A 13 -0.69 7.82 0.26
CA SER A 13 0.63 7.31 0.66
C SER A 13 0.54 6.12 1.62
N GLY A 14 -0.37 6.17 2.59
CA GLY A 14 -0.61 5.04 3.49
C GLY A 14 -1.14 3.80 2.75
N VAL A 15 -2.12 3.98 1.86
CA VAL A 15 -2.69 2.90 1.06
C VAL A 15 -1.66 2.25 0.15
N ILE A 16 -0.80 3.05 -0.51
CA ILE A 16 0.28 2.53 -1.36
C ILE A 16 1.25 1.67 -0.55
N LEU A 17 1.64 2.11 0.65
CA LEU A 17 2.52 1.31 1.53
C LEU A 17 1.87 -0.03 1.90
N VAL A 18 0.58 -0.03 2.25
CA VAL A 18 -0.15 -1.27 2.58
C VAL A 18 -0.19 -2.22 1.38
N ILE A 19 -0.41 -1.71 0.17
CA ILE A 19 -0.43 -2.52 -1.05
C ILE A 19 0.96 -3.15 -1.30
N ILE A 20 2.03 -2.40 -1.14
CA ILE A 20 3.39 -2.91 -1.32
C ILE A 20 3.67 -4.03 -0.32
N VAL A 21 3.34 -3.83 0.96
CA VAL A 21 3.51 -4.85 2.00
C VAL A 21 2.68 -6.10 1.68
N ALA A 22 1.44 -5.93 1.23
CA ALA A 22 0.59 -7.04 0.82
C ALA A 22 1.18 -7.82 -0.37
N MET A 23 1.66 -7.12 -1.41
CA MET A 23 2.33 -7.73 -2.56
C MET A 23 3.55 -8.54 -2.13
N LEU A 24 4.39 -7.97 -1.26
CA LEU A 24 5.56 -8.66 -0.73
C LEU A 24 5.16 -9.89 0.08
N ALA A 25 4.15 -9.79 0.94
CA ALA A 25 3.64 -10.92 1.71
C ALA A 25 3.15 -12.06 0.80
N THR A 26 2.41 -11.77 -0.27
CA THR A 26 2.01 -12.78 -1.28
C THR A 26 3.18 -13.37 -2.04
N SER A 27 4.24 -12.60 -2.31
CA SER A 27 5.43 -13.13 -2.97
C SER A 27 6.27 -14.02 -2.04
N VAL A 28 6.25 -13.76 -0.73
CA VAL A 28 6.99 -14.54 0.27
C VAL A 28 6.22 -15.82 0.63
N LEU A 29 4.88 -15.75 0.69
CA LEU A 29 3.96 -16.89 0.94
C LEU A 29 4.36 -18.23 0.29
N PRO A 30 4.71 -18.32 -1.01
CA PRO A 30 5.11 -19.58 -1.64
C PRO A 30 6.46 -20.15 -1.17
N TYR A 31 7.28 -19.36 -0.48
CA TYR A 31 8.57 -19.82 0.06
C TYR A 31 8.47 -20.27 1.52
N ILE A 32 7.39 -19.90 2.22
CA ILE A 32 7.13 -20.27 3.62
C ILE A 32 6.06 -21.37 3.78
N MET A 33 5.29 -21.67 2.73
CA MET A 33 4.45 -22.88 2.61
C MET A 33 5.19 -23.97 1.85
#